data_AF-A0A954X3J8-F1
#
_entry.id   AF-A0A954X3J8-F1
#
_cell.length_a   1.000
_cell.length_b   1.000
_cell.length_c   1.000
_cell.angle_alpha   90.00
_cell.angle_beta   90.00
_cell.angle_gamma   90.00
#
_symmetry.space_group_name_H-M   'P 1'
#
loop_
_entity.id
_entity.type
_entity.pdbx_description
1 polymer ?
#
loop_
_entity_poly.entity_id
_entity_poly.type
_entity_poly.pdbx_seq_one_letter_code
_entity_poly.pdbx_strand_id
1 'polypeptide(L)'
;MRIRDTFNSANEPTAATSADVDDRAGAWLETTLILLLLAAFAIEPTPSVNEAHYLGKAKHYWNPSWAAGDLFLESADAHVVFYWTFGWVTRFVSLPVAAWLGRLLTWSLFAWAWQRLSRSVIPRRWWSVLTAGLFVSLLHWFDMAGEWVIGGVEAKGFAYVLVLCGLRSLVQNR
;
A
#
# COMPACT_ATOMS: atom_id res chain seq x y z
N MET A 1 -7.81 -42.64 46.41
CA MET A 1 -6.93 -41.59 45.87
C MET A 1 -6.64 -41.89 44.39
N ARG A 2 -7.37 -41.27 43.46
CA ARG A 2 -6.96 -41.14 42.05
C ARG A 2 -7.71 -39.94 41.45
N ILE A 3 -7.18 -38.75 41.72
CA ILE A 3 -7.51 -37.50 41.04
C ILE A 3 -6.37 -37.31 40.04
N ARG A 4 -6.62 -37.61 38.78
CA ARG A 4 -5.83 -37.30 37.57
C ARG A 4 -6.54 -38.07 36.48
N ASP A 5 -7.12 -37.35 35.51
CA ASP A 5 -7.39 -37.79 34.11
C ASP A 5 -8.47 -36.92 33.41
N THR A 6 -8.55 -35.61 33.67
CA THR A 6 -9.50 -34.72 32.95
C THR A 6 -8.93 -33.39 32.46
N PHE A 7 -7.60 -33.26 32.30
CA PHE A 7 -7.01 -32.06 31.71
C PHE A 7 -5.84 -32.40 30.80
N ASN A 8 -6.10 -32.90 29.59
CA ASN A 8 -5.11 -32.80 28.49
C ASN A 8 -5.70 -32.99 27.08
N SER A 9 -6.72 -32.22 26.70
CA SER A 9 -7.15 -32.12 25.29
C SER A 9 -7.03 -30.69 24.74
N ALA A 10 -6.11 -29.89 25.29
CA ALA A 10 -5.88 -28.53 24.84
C ALA A 10 -4.80 -28.51 23.73
N ASN A 11 -5.25 -28.17 22.53
CA ASN A 11 -4.47 -27.56 21.45
C ASN A 11 -3.26 -28.35 20.91
N GLU A 12 -3.52 -29.37 20.09
CA GLU A 12 -2.59 -29.66 19.01
C GLU A 12 -2.73 -28.55 17.94
N PRO A 13 -1.65 -27.89 17.52
CA PRO A 13 -1.71 -26.95 16.40
C PRO A 13 -2.09 -27.72 15.14
N THR A 14 -3.30 -27.50 14.63
CA THR A 14 -3.79 -28.11 13.40
C THR A 14 -2.82 -27.75 12.26
N ALA A 15 -2.02 -28.72 11.82
CA ALA A 15 -1.10 -28.51 10.71
C ALA A 15 -1.88 -28.06 9.48
N ALA A 16 -1.45 -26.96 8.85
CA ALA A 16 -2.07 -26.44 7.64
C ALA A 16 -2.06 -27.54 6.55
N THR A 17 -3.20 -27.76 5.91
CA THR A 17 -3.31 -28.74 4.82
C THR A 17 -2.55 -28.22 3.59
N SER A 18 -2.11 -29.13 2.70
CA SER A 18 -1.44 -28.74 1.45
C SER A 18 -2.28 -27.77 0.61
N ALA A 19 -3.61 -27.91 0.64
CA ALA A 19 -4.54 -27.02 -0.03
C ALA A 19 -4.54 -25.58 0.53
N ASP A 20 -4.36 -25.39 1.84
CA ASP A 20 -4.24 -24.05 2.46
C ASP A 20 -2.91 -23.39 2.08
N VAL A 21 -1.82 -24.17 2.05
CA VAL A 21 -0.51 -23.69 1.59
C VAL A 21 -0.57 -23.24 0.13
N ASP A 22 -1.17 -24.05 -0.75
CA ASP A 22 -1.34 -23.72 -2.18
C ASP A 22 -2.21 -22.48 -2.38
N ASP A 23 -3.24 -22.27 -1.55
CA ASP A 23 -4.09 -21.09 -1.65
C ASP A 23 -3.38 -19.81 -1.22
N ARG A 24 -2.61 -19.88 -0.12
CA ARG A 24 -1.77 -18.77 0.34
C ARG A 24 -0.68 -18.42 -0.66
N ALA A 25 0.00 -19.42 -1.22
CA ALA A 25 0.99 -19.22 -2.27
C ALA A 25 0.36 -18.55 -3.50
N GLY A 26 -0.83 -18.99 -3.90
CA GLY A 26 -1.60 -18.36 -4.97
C GLY A 26 -1.97 -16.90 -4.68
N ALA A 27 -2.37 -16.58 -3.44
CA ALA A 27 -2.69 -15.21 -3.05
C ALA A 27 -1.48 -14.26 -3.09
N TRP A 28 -0.30 -14.75 -2.68
CA TRP A 28 0.94 -13.99 -2.81
C TRP A 28 1.38 -13.83 -4.26
N LEU A 29 1.23 -14.87 -5.09
CA LEU A 29 1.50 -14.78 -6.53
C LEU A 29 0.60 -13.73 -7.20
N GLU A 30 -0.71 -13.74 -6.92
CA GLU A 30 -1.64 -12.70 -7.39
C GLU A 30 -1.20 -11.30 -6.91
N THR A 31 -0.82 -11.16 -5.64
CA THR A 31 -0.33 -9.88 -5.07
C THR A 31 0.91 -9.39 -5.83
N THR A 32 1.87 -10.28 -6.09
CA THR A 32 3.09 -9.95 -6.83
C THR A 32 2.78 -9.54 -8.27
N LEU A 33 1.87 -10.24 -8.96
CA LEU A 33 1.46 -9.87 -10.31
C LEU A 33 0.77 -8.50 -10.34
N ILE A 34 -0.07 -8.21 -9.35
CA ILE A 34 -0.69 -6.89 -9.21
C ILE A 34 0.40 -5.83 -8.97
N LEU A 35 1.35 -6.06 -8.06
CA LEU A 35 2.46 -5.15 -7.83
C LEU A 35 3.24 -4.86 -9.13
N LEU A 36 3.57 -5.89 -9.92
CA LEU A 36 4.27 -5.73 -11.19
C LEU A 36 3.43 -4.93 -12.21
N LEU A 37 2.12 -5.17 -12.26
CA LEU A 37 1.20 -4.39 -13.08
C LEU A 37 1.18 -2.91 -12.66
N LEU A 38 1.07 -2.61 -11.36
CA LEU A 38 1.07 -1.25 -10.82
C LEU A 38 2.41 -0.54 -11.11
N ALA A 39 3.52 -1.25 -10.90
CA ALA A 39 4.84 -0.73 -11.18
C ALA A 39 5.01 -0.43 -12.68
N ALA A 40 4.61 -1.34 -13.56
CA ALA A 40 4.67 -1.12 -15.01
C ALA A 40 3.81 0.07 -15.45
N PHE A 41 2.67 0.28 -14.80
CA PHE A 41 1.78 1.42 -15.08
C PHE A 41 2.34 2.77 -14.60
N ALA A 42 2.97 2.80 -13.42
CA ALA A 42 3.35 4.05 -12.74
C ALA A 42 4.86 4.33 -12.71
N ILE A 43 5.66 3.58 -13.47
CA ILE A 43 7.11 3.80 -13.53
C ILE A 43 7.44 5.08 -14.29
N GLU A 44 8.14 5.99 -13.64
CA GLU A 44 8.63 7.25 -14.21
C GLU A 44 9.83 7.76 -13.39
N PRO A 45 10.62 8.74 -13.90
CA PRO A 45 11.70 9.34 -13.15
C PRO A 45 11.23 9.97 -11.83
N THR A 46 12.05 9.84 -10.79
CA THR A 46 11.74 10.36 -9.44
C THR A 46 12.67 11.51 -9.03
N PRO A 47 12.16 12.48 -8.25
CA PRO A 47 10.76 12.70 -7.90
C PRO A 47 9.96 13.23 -9.09
N SER A 48 8.71 12.78 -9.24
CA SER A 48 7.76 13.39 -10.17
C SER A 48 7.16 14.68 -9.61
N VAL A 49 6.33 15.36 -10.42
CA VAL A 49 5.86 16.73 -10.14
C VAL A 49 5.23 16.85 -8.75
N ASN A 50 4.33 15.94 -8.38
CA ASN A 50 3.70 15.98 -7.06
C ASN A 50 4.63 15.47 -5.94
N GLU A 51 5.46 14.46 -6.21
CA GLU A 51 6.41 13.91 -5.22
C GLU A 51 7.39 14.98 -4.74
N ALA A 52 7.84 15.87 -5.64
CA ALA A 52 8.72 16.98 -5.28
C ALA A 52 8.07 17.88 -4.21
N HIS A 53 6.78 18.16 -4.33
CA HIS A 53 6.03 18.94 -3.34
C HIS A 53 5.89 18.19 -2.01
N TYR A 54 5.47 16.92 -2.05
CA TYR A 54 5.26 16.12 -0.83
C TYR A 54 6.57 15.86 -0.07
N LEU A 55 7.60 15.41 -0.78
CA LEU A 55 8.89 15.08 -0.18
C LEU A 55 9.69 16.32 0.18
N GLY A 56 9.58 17.40 -0.60
CA GLY A 56 10.14 18.71 -0.26
C GLY A 56 9.56 19.24 1.04
N LYS A 57 8.22 19.31 1.14
CA LYS A 57 7.53 19.69 2.38
C LYS A 57 7.89 18.77 3.55
N ALA A 58 7.92 17.46 3.33
CA ALA A 58 8.31 16.52 4.37
C ALA A 58 9.76 16.72 4.87
N LYS A 59 10.71 17.00 3.96
CA LYS A 59 12.10 17.25 4.32
C LYS A 59 12.25 18.56 5.09
N HIS A 60 11.61 19.62 4.61
CA HIS A 60 11.60 20.91 5.30
C HIS A 60 10.93 20.81 6.69
N TYR A 61 9.83 20.06 6.81
CA TYR A 61 9.16 19.78 8.08
C TYR A 61 10.12 19.19 9.13
N TRP A 62 10.97 18.24 8.73
CA TRP A 62 11.92 17.59 9.62
C TRP A 62 13.28 18.30 9.76
N ASN A 63 13.60 19.22 8.84
CA ASN A 63 14.78 20.07 8.87
C ASN A 63 14.46 21.45 8.26
N PRO A 64 13.93 22.40 9.05
CA PRO A 64 13.52 23.71 8.55
C PRO A 64 14.66 24.57 7.96
N SER A 65 15.92 24.25 8.30
CA SER A 65 17.07 24.94 7.70
C SER A 65 17.32 24.54 6.24
N TRP A 66 16.80 23.40 5.79
CA TRP A 66 16.90 22.97 4.40
C TRP A 66 15.93 23.79 3.55
N ALA A 67 16.48 24.60 2.63
CA ALA A 67 15.72 25.52 1.79
C ALA A 67 14.89 26.55 2.59
N ALA A 68 15.48 27.09 3.66
CA ALA A 68 14.92 28.22 4.40
C ALA A 68 14.73 29.46 3.49
N GLY A 69 13.64 30.20 3.70
CA GLY A 69 13.21 31.34 2.88
C GLY A 69 12.40 30.96 1.63
N ASP A 70 12.18 29.66 1.38
CA ASP A 70 11.29 29.23 0.31
C ASP A 70 9.81 29.39 0.72
N LEU A 71 9.09 30.23 -0.02
CA LEU A 71 7.69 30.58 0.28
C LEU A 71 6.75 29.36 0.30
N PHE A 72 6.99 28.36 -0.55
CA PHE A 72 6.15 27.17 -0.59
C PHE A 72 6.46 26.25 0.58
N LEU A 73 7.74 26.02 0.89
CA LEU A 73 8.14 25.14 1.98
C LEU A 73 7.76 25.69 3.36
N GLU A 74 7.81 27.01 3.53
CA GLU A 74 7.42 27.72 4.76
C GLU A 74 5.89 27.94 4.88
N SER A 75 5.12 27.63 3.84
CA SER A 75 3.66 27.67 3.90
C SER A 75 3.10 26.62 4.88
N ALA A 76 1.82 26.75 5.24
CA ALA A 76 1.17 25.84 6.19
C ALA A 76 1.26 24.36 5.78
N ASP A 77 1.44 23.48 6.78
CA ASP A 77 1.58 22.05 6.57
C ASP A 77 0.25 21.36 6.30
N ALA A 78 -0.01 21.00 5.04
CA ALA A 78 -1.25 20.35 4.63
C ALA A 78 -1.31 18.84 4.91
N HIS A 79 -0.16 18.16 5.02
CA HIS A 79 -0.11 16.68 5.07
C HIS A 79 0.69 16.16 6.27
N VAL A 80 0.43 16.71 7.46
CA VAL A 80 1.18 16.40 8.70
C VAL A 80 1.29 14.89 8.99
N VAL A 81 0.22 14.13 8.78
CA VAL A 81 0.24 12.67 8.99
C VAL A 81 1.27 11.99 8.08
N PHE A 82 1.33 12.37 6.80
CA PHE A 82 2.32 11.83 5.87
C PHE A 82 3.75 12.26 6.25
N TYR A 83 3.93 13.50 6.69
CA TYR A 83 5.24 13.99 7.15
C TYR A 83 5.74 13.17 8.35
N TRP A 84 4.86 12.85 9.29
CA TRP A 84 5.23 12.05 10.45
C TRP A 84 5.45 10.57 10.15
N THR A 85 4.59 9.94 9.34
CA THR A 85 4.67 8.49 9.10
C THR A 85 5.78 8.12 8.12
N PHE A 86 6.00 8.94 7.09
CA PHE A 86 6.97 8.65 6.02
C PHE A 86 8.06 9.72 5.89
N GLY A 87 7.72 10.99 6.12
CA GLY A 87 8.61 12.11 5.83
C GLY A 87 9.98 12.09 6.52
N TRP A 88 10.10 11.45 7.68
CA TRP A 88 11.36 11.33 8.42
C TRP A 88 12.45 10.58 7.63
N VAL A 89 12.08 9.72 6.68
CA VAL A 89 13.01 8.98 5.82
C VAL A 89 13.94 9.94 5.05
N THR A 90 13.44 11.13 4.69
CA THR A 90 14.21 12.16 3.96
C THR A 90 15.41 12.74 4.74
N ARG A 91 15.51 12.44 6.04
CA ARG A 91 16.68 12.77 6.89
C ARG A 91 17.86 11.86 6.63
N PHE A 92 17.60 10.64 6.17
CA PHE A 92 18.60 9.58 6.06
C PHE A 92 19.03 9.31 4.61
N VAL A 93 18.17 9.66 3.64
CA VAL A 93 18.41 9.40 2.21
C VAL A 93 18.12 10.63 1.37
N SER A 94 18.55 10.61 0.10
CA SER A 94 18.22 11.65 -0.87
C SER A 94 16.74 11.62 -1.27
N LEU A 95 16.21 12.72 -1.81
CA LEU A 95 14.80 12.81 -2.23
C LEU A 95 14.42 11.76 -3.30
N PRO A 96 15.24 11.47 -4.33
CA PRO A 96 14.93 10.40 -5.29
C PRO A 96 14.87 9.01 -4.64
N VAL A 97 15.76 8.73 -3.68
CA VAL A 97 15.75 7.45 -2.96
C VAL A 97 14.50 7.35 -2.07
N ALA A 98 14.15 8.42 -1.35
CA ALA A 98 12.91 8.47 -0.58
C ALA A 98 11.67 8.26 -1.47
N ALA A 99 11.65 8.86 -2.68
CA ALA A 99 10.58 8.66 -3.64
C ALA A 99 10.41 7.19 -4.03
N TRP A 100 11.50 6.51 -4.40
CA TRP A 100 11.46 5.08 -4.72
C TRP A 100 11.02 4.21 -3.55
N LEU A 101 11.52 4.47 -2.34
CA LEU A 101 11.09 3.74 -1.14
C LEU A 101 9.59 3.90 -0.90
N GLY A 102 9.08 5.13 -1.07
CA GLY A 102 7.66 5.45 -0.91
C GLY A 102 6.77 4.79 -1.95
N ARG A 103 7.19 4.82 -3.23
CA ARG A 103 6.50 4.13 -4.33
C ARG A 103 6.41 2.64 -4.09
N LEU A 104 7.55 1.99 -3.81
CA LEU A 104 7.59 0.55 -3.55
C LEU A 104 6.70 0.16 -2.37
N LEU A 105 6.72 0.94 -1.29
CA LEU A 105 5.86 0.73 -0.13
C LEU A 105 4.38 0.87 -0.50
N THR A 106 4.01 1.97 -1.15
CA THR A 106 2.62 2.28 -1.51
C THR A 106 2.06 1.25 -2.49
N TRP A 107 2.81 0.92 -3.55
CA TRP A 107 2.38 -0.07 -4.54
C TRP A 107 2.24 -1.47 -3.93
N SER A 108 3.17 -1.86 -3.04
CA SER A 108 3.11 -3.16 -2.36
C SER A 108 1.89 -3.26 -1.44
N LEU A 109 1.63 -2.22 -0.65
CA LEU A 109 0.47 -2.16 0.24
C LEU A 109 -0.84 -2.14 -0.55
N PHE A 110 -0.89 -1.39 -1.66
CA PHE A 110 -2.07 -1.33 -2.52
C PHE A 110 -2.35 -2.69 -3.16
N ALA A 111 -1.34 -3.34 -3.75
CA ALA A 111 -1.48 -4.67 -4.33
C ALA A 111 -1.97 -5.69 -3.29
N TRP A 112 -1.40 -5.65 -2.09
CA TRP A 112 -1.78 -6.51 -0.96
C TRP A 112 -3.24 -6.31 -0.54
N ALA A 113 -3.68 -5.05 -0.43
CA ALA A 113 -5.03 -4.69 0.00
C ALA A 113 -6.06 -5.04 -1.09
N TRP A 114 -5.74 -4.73 -2.35
CA TRP A 114 -6.57 -5.04 -3.51
C TRP A 114 -6.83 -6.54 -3.62
N GLN A 115 -5.78 -7.35 -3.56
CA GLN A 115 -5.89 -8.80 -3.67
C GLN A 115 -6.85 -9.38 -2.61
N ARG A 116 -6.72 -8.91 -1.36
CA ARG A 116 -7.54 -9.35 -0.23
C ARG A 116 -8.99 -8.88 -0.33
N LEU A 117 -9.21 -7.64 -0.76
CA LEU A 117 -10.55 -7.13 -1.01
C LEU A 117 -11.22 -7.93 -2.14
N SER A 118 -10.53 -8.09 -3.28
CA SER A 118 -11.07 -8.81 -4.43
C SER A 118 -11.46 -10.24 -4.07
N ARG A 119 -10.66 -10.96 -3.29
CA ARG A 119 -11.00 -12.31 -2.84
C ARG A 119 -12.16 -12.36 -1.85
N SER A 120 -12.35 -11.31 -1.07
CA SER A 120 -13.49 -11.21 -0.15
C SER A 120 -14.81 -10.97 -0.89
N VAL A 121 -14.75 -10.33 -2.07
CA VAL A 121 -15.93 -10.09 -2.93
C VAL A 121 -16.17 -11.24 -3.92
N ILE A 122 -15.11 -11.73 -4.58
CA ILE A 122 -15.14 -12.80 -5.58
C ILE A 122 -14.09 -13.84 -5.17
N PRO A 123 -14.48 -14.94 -4.49
CA PRO A 123 -13.55 -15.95 -3.99
C PRO A 123 -13.09 -16.91 -5.09
N ARG A 124 -12.51 -16.37 -6.17
CA ARG A 124 -11.99 -17.11 -7.32
C ARG A 124 -10.57 -16.69 -7.64
N ARG A 125 -9.70 -17.66 -7.93
CA ARG A 125 -8.30 -17.42 -8.33
C ARG A 125 -8.23 -16.50 -9.54
N TRP A 126 -7.21 -15.65 -9.59
CA TRP A 126 -6.90 -14.72 -10.69
C TRP A 126 -7.87 -13.56 -10.91
N TRP A 127 -9.05 -13.55 -10.27
CA TRP A 127 -9.99 -12.43 -10.36
C TRP A 127 -9.45 -11.14 -9.75
N SER A 128 -8.57 -11.26 -8.75
CA SER A 128 -7.83 -10.13 -8.18
C SER A 128 -6.93 -9.44 -9.20
N VAL A 129 -6.21 -10.22 -10.01
CA VAL A 129 -5.35 -9.71 -11.09
C VAL A 129 -6.19 -9.12 -12.21
N LEU A 130 -7.28 -9.80 -12.61
CA LEU A 130 -8.19 -9.32 -13.65
C LEU A 130 -8.83 -7.97 -13.27
N THR A 131 -9.35 -7.86 -12.05
CA THR A 131 -9.98 -6.64 -11.55
C THR A 131 -8.97 -5.50 -11.37
N ALA A 132 -7.73 -5.80 -10.95
CA ALA A 132 -6.66 -4.80 -10.89
C ALA A 132 -6.29 -4.30 -12.29
N GLY A 133 -6.17 -5.21 -13.28
CA GLY A 133 -5.93 -4.88 -14.69
C GLY A 133 -7.04 -4.01 -15.27
N LEU A 134 -8.30 -4.37 -15.00
CA LEU A 134 -9.44 -3.56 -15.39
C LEU A 134 -9.39 -2.18 -14.73
N PHE A 135 -9.11 -2.10 -13.43
CA PHE A 135 -9.01 -0.83 -12.71
C PHE A 135 -7.94 0.09 -13.32
N VAL A 136 -6.71 -0.42 -13.52
CA VAL A 136 -5.62 0.34 -14.16
C VAL A 136 -5.99 0.78 -15.58
N SER A 137 -6.65 -0.10 -16.34
CA SER A 137 -7.10 0.24 -17.70
C SER A 137 -8.16 1.35 -17.67
N LEU A 138 -9.09 1.31 -16.70
CA LEU A 138 -10.10 2.34 -16.53
C LEU A 138 -9.48 3.68 -16.11
N LEU A 139 -8.50 3.66 -15.20
CA LEU A 139 -7.74 4.86 -14.84
C LEU A 139 -7.05 5.47 -16.06
N HIS A 140 -6.42 4.65 -16.90
CA HIS A 140 -5.65 5.12 -18.05
C HIS A 140 -6.53 5.66 -19.19
N TRP A 141 -7.60 4.95 -19.53
CA TRP A 141 -8.38 5.25 -20.75
C TRP A 141 -9.58 6.17 -20.51
N PHE A 142 -10.06 6.29 -19.27
CA PHE A 142 -11.26 7.07 -18.95
C PHE A 142 -10.98 8.24 -18.01
N ASP A 143 -9.71 8.57 -17.77
CA ASP A 143 -9.28 9.64 -16.88
C ASP A 143 -10.03 9.62 -15.54
N MET A 144 -10.35 8.43 -15.03
CA MET A 144 -11.01 8.25 -13.73
C MET A 144 -10.02 8.61 -12.63
N ALA A 145 -9.80 9.91 -12.46
CA ALA A 145 -8.81 10.52 -11.59
C ALA A 145 -7.32 10.35 -12.01
N GLY A 146 -6.96 10.18 -13.29
CA GLY A 146 -5.54 10.23 -13.75
C GLY A 146 -4.52 9.49 -12.86
N GLU A 147 -3.37 10.14 -12.55
CA GLU A 147 -2.34 9.64 -11.60
C GLU A 147 -2.77 9.62 -10.12
N TRP A 148 -4.05 9.88 -9.81
CA TRP A 148 -4.45 10.19 -8.44
C TRP A 148 -4.52 8.98 -7.51
N VAL A 149 -4.67 7.77 -8.03
CA VAL A 149 -4.74 6.56 -7.19
C VAL A 149 -3.43 5.78 -7.18
N ILE A 150 -2.83 5.58 -8.35
CA ILE A 150 -1.60 4.82 -8.54
C ILE A 150 -0.61 5.72 -9.28
N GLY A 151 0.52 6.04 -8.66
CA GLY A 151 1.49 7.01 -9.15
C GLY A 151 2.69 7.12 -8.21
N GLY A 152 3.18 8.34 -8.03
CA GLY A 152 4.26 8.67 -7.09
C GLY A 152 3.89 8.54 -5.61
N VAL A 153 4.87 8.79 -4.73
CA VAL A 153 4.68 8.83 -3.28
C VAL A 153 3.97 10.12 -2.86
N GLU A 154 2.71 9.97 -2.48
CA GLU A 154 1.85 11.03 -1.96
C GLU A 154 0.96 10.48 -0.84
N ALA A 155 0.43 11.36 0.02
CA ALA A 155 -0.45 10.94 1.12
C ALA A 155 -1.69 10.16 0.63
N LYS A 156 -2.24 10.52 -0.54
CA LYS A 156 -3.42 9.89 -1.13
C LYS A 156 -3.22 8.40 -1.43
N GLY A 157 -2.02 7.99 -1.87
CA GLY A 157 -1.73 6.59 -2.16
C GLY A 157 -1.89 5.70 -0.92
N PHE A 158 -1.38 6.16 0.23
CA PHE A 158 -1.58 5.49 1.51
C PHE A 158 -3.03 5.51 1.97
N ALA A 159 -3.75 6.61 1.75
CA ALA A 159 -5.16 6.72 2.12
C ALA A 159 -6.02 5.67 1.38
N TYR A 160 -5.78 5.44 0.09
CA TYR A 160 -6.52 4.42 -0.66
C TYR A 160 -6.30 3.00 -0.13
N VAL A 161 -5.09 2.67 0.35
CA VAL A 161 -4.85 1.38 1.01
C VAL A 161 -5.81 1.20 2.20
N LEU A 162 -5.94 2.22 3.04
CA LEU A 162 -6.85 2.18 4.20
C LEU A 162 -8.31 2.07 3.77
N VAL A 163 -8.71 2.75 2.69
CA VAL A 163 -10.06 2.62 2.10
C VAL A 163 -10.31 1.18 1.67
N LEU A 164 -9.39 0.54 0.93
CA LEU A 164 -9.54 -0.86 0.51
C LEU A 164 -9.63 -1.81 1.70
N CYS A 165 -8.83 -1.59 2.75
CA CYS A 165 -8.93 -2.35 4.00
C CYS A 165 -10.29 -2.17 4.67
N GLY A 166 -10.79 -0.94 4.77
CA GLY A 166 -12.11 -0.65 5.34
C GLY A 166 -13.24 -1.31 4.57
N LEU A 167 -13.21 -1.23 3.22
CA LEU A 167 -14.17 -1.91 2.35
C LEU A 167 -14.14 -3.43 2.56
N ARG A 168 -12.94 -4.01 2.70
CA ARG A 168 -12.81 -5.44 2.98
C ARG A 168 -13.47 -5.81 4.30
N SER A 169 -13.20 -5.04 5.36
CA SER A 169 -13.82 -5.26 6.67
C SER A 169 -15.35 -5.18 6.60
N LEU A 170 -15.90 -4.24 5.81
CA LEU A 170 -17.34 -4.15 5.59
C LEU A 170 -17.92 -5.36 4.84
N VAL A 171 -17.19 -5.93 3.88
CA VAL A 171 -17.62 -7.13 3.14
C VAL A 171 -17.59 -8.37 4.04
N GLN A 172 -16.58 -8.50 4.90
CA GLN A 172 -16.42 -9.65 5.80
C GLN A 172 -17.39 -9.67 6.98
N ASN A 173 -17.93 -8.50 7.36
CA ASN A 173 -18.89 -8.36 8.47
C ASN A 173 -20.36 -8.40 8.01
N ARG A 174 -20.63 -8.88 6.79
CA ARG A 174 -21.98 -9.15 6.27
C ARG A 174 -22.31 -10.62 6.44
#